data_AF-A0A0R3TNR1-F1
#
_entry.id   AF-A0A0R3TNR1-F1
#
_cell.length_a   1.000
_cell.length_b   1.000
_cell.length_c   1.000
_cell.angle_alpha   90.00
_cell.angle_beta   90.00
_cell.angle_gamma   90.00
#
_symmetry.space_group_name_H-M   'P 1'
#
loop_
_entity.id
_entity.type
_entity.pdbx_description
1 polymer ?
#
loop_
_entity_poly.entity_id
_entity_poly.type
_entity_poly.pdbx_seq_one_letter_code
_entity_poly.pdbx_strand_id
1 'polypeptide(L)'
;MDFETATLRSFHELDNLYVNLLSDVKSGGPIWDDVINKGSKLFAALRATVHASNAFFDAIQRLADLASKTPGGSKEMGAHFTRLCMRQKRLGSQVKTMGNQLITCMVNPMTSHVDEWKKTIAQIEKEHNRETKRARGELKRALAETNRLRRKLSKHGNGGTLHCRQHSGSSSIGQGVGLGEPPKSNHMSSSTTGVGNSSLAVKAQSAMHVLDEKVRNIEDIERAFIKRLMIEERGRYCFFFNCLSPVLVSVRTLV
;
A
#
# COMPACT_ATOMS: atom_id res chain seq x y z
N MET A 1 -25.83 20.81 -2.00
CA MET A 1 -25.07 20.22 -3.12
C MET A 1 -23.74 19.68 -2.57
N ASP A 2 -23.74 19.08 -1.37
CA ASP A 2 -22.57 19.17 -0.47
C ASP A 2 -22.04 17.82 0.05
N PHE A 3 -22.81 16.73 -0.07
CA PHE A 3 -22.36 15.40 0.35
C PHE A 3 -21.52 14.72 -0.74
N GLU A 4 -21.97 14.77 -1.99
CA GLU A 4 -21.31 14.12 -3.12
C GLU A 4 -19.93 14.72 -3.42
N THR A 5 -19.77 16.04 -3.26
CA THR A 5 -18.50 16.77 -3.48
C THR A 5 -17.47 16.52 -2.37
N ALA A 6 -17.88 16.48 -1.11
CA ALA A 6 -16.99 16.19 0.01
C ALA A 6 -16.50 14.73 -0.01
N THR A 7 -17.40 13.79 -0.30
CA THR A 7 -17.07 12.38 -0.46
C THR A 7 -16.13 12.13 -1.65
N LEU A 8 -16.37 12.77 -2.79
CA LEU A 8 -15.48 12.68 -3.96
C LEU A 8 -14.08 13.23 -3.68
N ARG A 9 -13.97 14.26 -2.84
CA ARG A 9 -12.68 14.84 -2.43
C ARG A 9 -11.88 13.88 -1.54
N SER A 10 -12.51 13.28 -0.53
CA SER A 10 -11.90 12.27 0.36
C SER A 10 -11.32 11.09 -0.44
N PHE A 11 -12.04 10.60 -1.45
CA PHE A 11 -11.54 9.55 -2.33
C PHE A 11 -10.28 9.93 -3.09
N HIS A 12 -10.26 11.13 -3.65
CA HIS A 12 -9.13 11.61 -4.44
C HIS A 12 -7.88 11.82 -3.57
N GLU A 13 -8.06 12.20 -2.31
CA GLU A 13 -6.96 12.34 -1.34
C GLU A 13 -6.35 10.97 -0.99
N LEU A 14 -7.17 9.95 -0.73
CA LEU A 14 -6.71 8.59 -0.45
C LEU A 14 -6.03 7.93 -1.66
N ASP A 15 -6.62 8.06 -2.86
CA ASP A 15 -6.03 7.54 -4.10
C ASP A 15 -4.67 8.19 -4.40
N ASN A 16 -4.57 9.52 -4.25
CA ASN A 16 -3.30 10.23 -4.36
C ASN A 16 -2.26 9.74 -3.35
N LEU A 17 -2.67 9.54 -2.09
CA LEU A 17 -1.78 9.02 -1.05
C LEU A 17 -1.27 7.62 -1.39
N TYR A 18 -2.14 6.74 -1.88
CA TYR A 18 -1.76 5.42 -2.35
C TYR A 18 -0.76 5.48 -3.51
N VAL A 19 -1.03 6.30 -4.54
CA VAL A 19 -0.16 6.43 -5.71
C VAL A 19 1.22 6.98 -5.34
N ASN A 20 1.27 8.00 -4.48
CA ASN A 20 2.53 8.56 -3.99
C ASN A 20 3.33 7.53 -3.20
N LEU A 21 2.70 6.85 -2.23
CA LEU A 21 3.35 5.81 -1.44
C LEU A 21 3.86 4.66 -2.33
N LEU A 22 3.07 4.22 -3.30
CA LEU A 22 3.47 3.18 -4.24
C LEU A 22 4.69 3.62 -5.06
N SER A 23 4.72 4.88 -5.50
CA SER A 23 5.85 5.47 -6.21
C SER A 23 7.11 5.46 -5.35
N ASP A 24 7.01 5.93 -4.10
CA ASP A 24 8.12 5.98 -3.16
C ASP A 24 8.70 4.59 -2.92
N VAL A 25 7.83 3.60 -2.64
CA VAL A 25 8.23 2.22 -2.40
C VAL A 25 8.86 1.56 -3.64
N LYS A 26 8.46 1.94 -4.86
CA LYS A 26 9.08 1.48 -6.11
C LYS A 26 10.43 2.16 -6.37
N SER A 27 10.54 3.44 -6.05
CA SER A 27 11.76 4.25 -6.29
C SER A 27 12.96 3.77 -5.48
N GLY A 28 12.74 3.04 -4.38
CA GLY A 28 13.80 2.50 -3.54
C GLY A 28 14.64 1.37 -4.17
N GLY A 29 14.21 0.75 -5.27
CA GLY A 29 14.91 -0.38 -5.90
C GLY A 29 16.40 -0.15 -6.14
N PRO A 30 16.80 0.88 -6.89
CA PRO A 30 18.20 1.20 -7.15
C PRO A 30 19.04 1.46 -5.90
N ILE A 31 18.42 1.97 -4.83
CA ILE A 31 19.11 2.24 -3.55
C ILE A 31 19.49 0.92 -2.88
N TRP A 32 18.58 -0.05 -2.85
CA TRP A 32 18.87 -1.39 -2.32
C TRP A 32 19.95 -2.10 -3.13
N ASP A 33 19.88 -2.00 -4.46
CA ASP A 33 20.90 -2.55 -5.36
C ASP A 33 22.28 -1.90 -5.13
N ASP A 34 22.35 -0.59 -4.90
CA ASP A 34 23.62 0.08 -4.56
C ASP A 34 24.17 -0.41 -3.21
N VAL A 35 23.34 -0.53 -2.17
CA VAL A 35 23.77 -1.07 -0.86
C VAL A 35 24.37 -2.48 -1.01
N ILE A 36 23.73 -3.36 -1.78
CA ILE A 36 24.22 -4.72 -2.08
C ILE A 36 25.56 -4.66 -2.83
N ASN A 37 25.66 -3.81 -3.84
CA ASN A 37 26.87 -3.64 -4.64
C ASN A 37 28.04 -3.11 -3.81
N LYS A 38 27.81 -2.10 -2.96
CA LYS A 38 28.82 -1.54 -2.06
C LYS A 38 29.21 -2.53 -0.98
N GLY A 39 28.26 -3.29 -0.43
CA GLY A 39 28.53 -4.38 0.51
C GLY A 39 29.45 -5.45 -0.08
N SER A 40 29.19 -5.86 -1.33
CA SER A 40 30.03 -6.81 -2.06
C SER A 40 31.46 -6.28 -2.28
N LYS A 41 31.59 -5.01 -2.66
CA LYS A 41 32.89 -4.35 -2.84
C LYS A 41 33.66 -4.23 -1.54
N LEU A 42 32.98 -3.89 -0.44
CA LEU A 42 33.57 -3.85 0.89
C LEU A 42 34.10 -5.23 1.30
N PHE A 43 33.30 -6.29 1.13
CA PHE A 43 33.76 -7.66 1.38
C PHE A 43 35.04 -8.02 0.59
N ALA A 44 35.07 -7.70 -0.71
CA ALA A 44 36.24 -7.95 -1.54
C ALA A 44 37.47 -7.17 -1.06
N ALA A 45 37.29 -5.90 -0.69
CA ALA A 45 38.35 -5.07 -0.13
C ALA A 45 38.89 -5.63 1.19
N LEU A 46 38.02 -6.02 2.13
CA LEU A 46 38.42 -6.64 3.39
C LEU A 46 39.26 -7.92 3.17
N ARG A 47 38.85 -8.76 2.22
CA ARG A 47 39.60 -9.98 1.86
C ARG A 47 40.98 -9.64 1.29
N ALA A 48 41.06 -8.65 0.40
CA ALA A 48 42.32 -8.19 -0.17
C ALA A 48 43.24 -7.61 0.92
N THR A 49 42.71 -6.82 1.84
CA THR A 49 43.45 -6.27 2.98
C THR A 49 44.02 -7.36 3.89
N VAL A 50 43.22 -8.39 4.22
CA VAL A 50 43.71 -9.53 5.03
C VAL A 50 44.84 -10.25 4.30
N HIS A 51 44.72 -10.46 2.98
CA HIS A 51 45.76 -11.09 2.19
C HIS A 51 47.06 -10.27 2.15
N ALA A 52 46.95 -8.98 1.83
CA ALA A 52 48.10 -8.07 1.80
C ALA A 52 48.77 -7.93 3.17
N SER A 53 47.98 -7.84 4.25
CA SER A 53 48.48 -7.80 5.62
C SER A 53 49.25 -9.08 5.95
N ASN A 54 48.70 -10.26 5.67
CA ASN A 54 49.40 -11.52 5.92
C ASN A 54 50.74 -11.59 5.18
N ALA A 55 50.79 -11.22 3.90
CA ALA A 55 52.03 -11.23 3.11
C ALA A 55 53.10 -10.28 3.70
N PHE A 56 52.69 -9.09 4.15
CA PHE A 56 53.59 -8.14 4.82
C PHE A 56 54.13 -8.70 6.14
N PHE A 57 53.27 -9.28 6.99
CA PHE A 57 53.70 -9.84 8.27
C PHE A 57 54.47 -11.15 8.12
N ASP A 58 54.32 -11.89 7.03
CA ASP A 58 55.22 -12.99 6.68
C ASP A 58 56.63 -12.49 6.36
N ALA A 59 56.77 -11.31 5.74
CA ALA A 59 58.08 -10.68 5.55
C ALA A 59 58.69 -10.20 6.87
N ILE A 60 57.90 -9.59 7.76
CA ILE A 60 58.35 -9.22 9.11
C ILE A 60 58.74 -10.48 9.91
N GLN A 61 58.02 -11.59 9.76
CA GLN A 61 58.39 -12.83 10.45
C GLN A 61 59.78 -13.32 10.00
N ARG A 62 60.12 -13.22 8.71
CA ARG A 62 61.50 -13.52 8.26
C ARG A 62 62.54 -12.60 8.91
N LEU A 63 62.21 -11.32 9.11
CA LEU A 63 63.07 -10.39 9.85
C LEU A 63 63.19 -10.78 11.33
N ALA A 64 62.09 -11.21 11.96
CA ALA A 64 62.07 -11.71 13.34
C ALA A 64 62.96 -12.95 13.51
N ASP A 65 62.90 -13.87 12.55
CA ASP A 65 63.71 -15.09 12.53
C ASP A 65 65.19 -14.77 12.34
N LEU A 66 65.52 -13.76 11.52
CA LEU A 66 66.88 -13.26 11.35
C LEU A 66 67.43 -12.68 12.66
N ALA A 67 66.67 -11.78 13.31
CA ALA A 67 67.05 -11.18 14.59
C ALA A 67 67.25 -12.26 15.68
N SER A 68 66.40 -13.28 15.71
CA SER A 68 66.47 -14.38 16.67
C SER A 68 67.72 -15.26 16.54
N LYS A 69 68.37 -15.25 15.36
CA LYS A 69 69.60 -16.01 15.07
C LYS A 69 70.88 -15.22 15.33
N THR A 70 70.79 -13.92 15.63
CA THR A 70 71.98 -13.09 15.87
C THR A 70 72.63 -13.41 17.23
N PRO A 71 73.98 -13.54 17.30
CA PRO A 71 74.69 -13.62 18.57
C PRO A 71 74.64 -12.26 19.27
N GLY A 72 73.97 -12.15 20.42
CA GLY A 72 73.94 -10.92 21.23
C GLY A 72 72.52 -10.41 21.56
N GLY A 73 72.41 -9.10 21.81
CA GLY A 73 71.23 -8.46 22.39
C GLY A 73 69.99 -8.41 21.49
N SER A 74 70.10 -8.62 20.17
CA SER A 74 68.95 -8.51 19.26
C SER A 74 67.99 -9.70 19.28
N LYS A 75 68.29 -10.77 20.04
CA LYS A 75 67.45 -11.97 20.15
C LYS A 75 66.09 -11.68 20.76
N GLU A 76 66.04 -10.82 21.78
CA GLU A 76 64.78 -10.39 22.41
C GLU A 76 63.90 -9.60 21.43
N MET A 77 64.49 -8.80 20.55
CA MET A 77 63.77 -8.06 19.50
C MET A 77 63.08 -9.02 18.52
N GLY A 78 63.74 -10.12 18.14
CA GLY A 78 63.12 -11.19 17.34
C GLY A 78 61.89 -11.81 18.00
N ALA A 79 61.93 -12.02 19.32
CA ALA A 79 60.78 -12.49 20.08
C ALA A 79 59.64 -11.44 20.12
N HIS A 80 59.96 -10.14 20.24
CA HIS A 80 58.97 -9.06 20.16
C HIS A 80 58.31 -9.00 18.79
N PHE A 81 59.06 -9.08 17.69
CA PHE A 81 58.51 -9.10 16.33
C PHE A 81 57.64 -10.33 16.07
N THR A 82 58.04 -11.52 16.55
CA THR A 82 57.22 -12.73 16.43
C THR A 82 55.87 -12.56 17.13
N ARG A 83 55.86 -12.02 18.36
CA ARG A 83 54.61 -11.71 19.08
C ARG A 83 53.73 -10.72 18.32
N LEU A 84 54.34 -9.68 17.72
CA LEU A 84 53.63 -8.71 16.89
C LEU A 84 52.98 -9.38 15.67
N CYS A 85 53.72 -10.22 14.93
CA CYS A 85 53.20 -10.97 13.78
C CYS A 85 52.01 -11.85 14.16
N MET A 86 52.11 -12.60 15.26
CA MET A 86 51.03 -13.46 15.74
C MET A 86 49.78 -12.66 16.13
N ARG A 87 49.96 -11.53 16.83
CA ARG A 87 48.86 -10.63 17.20
C ARG A 87 48.17 -10.06 15.95
N GLN A 88 48.94 -9.64 14.94
CA GLN A 88 48.33 -9.15 13.70
C GLN A 88 47.58 -10.26 12.95
N LYS A 89 48.14 -11.46 12.82
CA LYS A 89 47.45 -12.57 12.14
C LYS A 89 46.12 -12.92 12.80
N ARG A 90 46.02 -12.77 14.14
CA ARG A 90 44.74 -12.88 14.87
C ARG A 90 43.75 -11.79 14.46
N LEU A 91 44.17 -10.51 14.41
CA LEU A 91 43.33 -9.40 13.92
C LEU A 91 42.85 -9.66 12.48
N GLY A 92 43.74 -10.10 11.59
CA GLY A 92 43.39 -10.47 10.21
C GLY A 92 42.34 -11.57 10.14
N SER A 93 42.40 -12.56 11.04
CA SER A 93 41.38 -13.62 11.13
C SER A 93 40.01 -13.08 11.58
N GLN A 94 39.99 -12.14 12.53
CA GLN A 94 38.74 -11.48 12.96
C GLN A 94 38.13 -10.63 11.84
N VAL A 95 38.95 -9.88 11.09
CA VAL A 95 38.50 -9.10 9.91
C VAL A 95 37.93 -10.03 8.83
N LYS A 96 38.57 -11.18 8.60
CA LYS A 96 38.05 -12.20 7.68
C LYS A 96 36.68 -12.72 8.12
N THR A 97 36.49 -13.00 9.41
CA THR A 97 35.20 -13.42 9.97
C THR A 97 34.13 -12.35 9.77
N MET A 98 34.45 -11.08 10.04
CA MET A 98 33.54 -9.94 9.79
C MET A 98 33.13 -9.86 8.31
N GLY A 99 34.09 -9.98 7.38
CA GLY A 99 33.79 -10.02 5.95
C GLY A 99 32.88 -11.18 5.57
N ASN A 100 33.10 -12.37 6.13
CA ASN A 100 32.24 -13.53 5.90
C ASN A 100 30.81 -13.31 6.42
N GLN A 101 30.64 -12.68 7.59
CA GLN A 101 29.32 -12.32 8.11
C GLN A 101 28.63 -11.29 7.21
N LEU A 102 29.36 -10.30 6.70
CA LEU A 102 28.83 -9.30 5.77
C LEU A 102 28.24 -9.95 4.49
N ILE A 103 28.97 -10.87 3.87
CA ILE A 103 28.50 -11.51 2.63
C ILE A 103 27.34 -12.50 2.91
N THR A 104 27.45 -13.32 3.96
CA THR A 104 26.50 -14.41 4.23
C THR A 104 25.21 -13.95 4.91
N CYS A 105 25.28 -13.01 5.84
CA CYS A 105 24.12 -12.57 6.61
C CYS A 105 23.42 -11.34 6.00
N MET A 106 24.14 -10.53 5.22
CA MET A 106 23.58 -9.31 4.65
C MET A 106 23.50 -9.31 3.13
N VAL A 107 24.61 -9.41 2.41
CA VAL A 107 24.62 -9.22 0.95
C VAL A 107 23.81 -10.30 0.24
N ASN A 108 24.05 -11.59 0.53
CA ASN A 108 23.37 -12.69 -0.14
C ASN A 108 21.85 -12.70 0.14
N PRO A 109 21.37 -12.62 1.40
CA PRO A 109 19.94 -12.58 1.66
C PRO A 109 19.25 -11.36 1.04
N MET A 110 19.87 -10.17 1.09
CA MET A 110 19.35 -8.97 0.45
C MET A 110 19.21 -9.15 -1.07
N THR A 111 20.22 -9.74 -1.72
CA THR A 111 20.19 -10.01 -3.17
C THR A 111 18.98 -10.86 -3.57
N SER A 112 18.67 -11.90 -2.79
CA SER A 112 17.53 -12.77 -3.07
C SER A 112 16.18 -12.10 -2.81
N HIS A 113 16.06 -11.28 -1.75
CA HIS A 113 14.78 -10.69 -1.36
C HIS A 113 14.37 -9.44 -2.16
N VAL A 114 15.32 -8.68 -2.72
CA VAL A 114 14.98 -7.46 -3.49
C VAL A 114 14.07 -7.78 -4.68
N ASP A 115 14.29 -8.91 -5.36
CA ASP A 115 13.43 -9.34 -6.47
C ASP A 115 12.05 -9.83 -6.00
N GLU A 116 11.97 -10.44 -4.81
CA GLU A 116 10.70 -10.81 -4.19
C GLU A 116 9.87 -9.60 -3.79
N TRP A 117 10.52 -8.54 -3.29
CA TRP A 117 9.85 -7.28 -2.97
C TRP A 117 9.24 -6.63 -4.22
N LYS A 118 9.95 -6.65 -5.35
CA LYS A 118 9.43 -6.15 -6.64
C LYS A 118 8.17 -6.94 -7.06
N LYS A 119 8.20 -8.26 -6.95
CA LYS A 119 7.03 -9.14 -7.25
C LYS A 119 5.86 -8.86 -6.30
N THR A 120 6.13 -8.67 -5.01
CA THR A 120 5.12 -8.38 -3.99
C THR A 120 4.42 -7.05 -4.27
N ILE A 121 5.16 -6.01 -4.66
CA ILE A 121 4.57 -4.72 -5.06
C ILE A 121 3.73 -4.83 -6.32
N ALA A 122 4.22 -5.53 -7.35
CA ALA A 122 3.44 -5.76 -8.57
C ALA A 122 2.13 -6.51 -8.27
N GLN A 123 2.16 -7.44 -7.32
CA GLN A 123 0.97 -8.15 -6.86
C GLN A 123 0.00 -7.25 -6.09
N ILE A 124 0.49 -6.41 -5.17
CA ILE A 124 -0.32 -5.43 -4.44
C ILE A 124 -1.02 -4.48 -5.42
N GLU A 125 -0.29 -3.96 -6.41
CA GLU A 125 -0.81 -3.06 -7.43
C GLU A 125 -1.88 -3.72 -8.31
N LYS A 126 -1.65 -4.97 -8.73
CA LYS A 126 -2.63 -5.74 -9.50
C LYS A 126 -3.90 -5.98 -8.70
N GLU A 127 -3.77 -6.31 -7.42
CA GLU A 127 -4.92 -6.51 -6.53
C GLU A 127 -5.69 -5.22 -6.27
N HIS A 128 -5.01 -4.11 -6.00
CA HIS A 128 -5.60 -2.78 -5.83
C HIS A 128 -6.40 -2.37 -7.07
N ASN A 129 -5.78 -2.45 -8.26
CA ASN A 129 -6.44 -2.11 -9.51
C ASN A 129 -7.72 -2.93 -9.76
N ARG A 130 -7.69 -4.22 -9.43
CA ARG A 130 -8.85 -5.12 -9.54
C ARG A 130 -9.95 -4.72 -8.56
N GLU A 131 -9.61 -4.46 -7.31
CA GLU A 131 -10.56 -4.15 -6.24
C GLU A 131 -11.20 -2.78 -6.44
N THR A 132 -10.40 -1.74 -6.71
CA THR A 132 -10.89 -0.39 -6.97
C THR A 132 -11.74 -0.34 -8.24
N LYS A 133 -11.43 -1.12 -9.29
CA LYS A 133 -12.31 -1.25 -10.46
C LYS A 133 -13.65 -1.90 -10.12
N ARG A 134 -13.66 -2.96 -9.30
CA ARG A 134 -14.89 -3.63 -8.86
C ARG A 134 -15.75 -2.69 -8.01
N ALA A 135 -15.17 -2.08 -6.99
CA ALA A 135 -15.86 -1.20 -6.05
C ALA A 135 -16.44 0.05 -6.75
N ARG A 136 -15.69 0.67 -7.67
CA ARG A 136 -16.21 1.76 -8.52
C ARG A 136 -17.38 1.31 -9.39
N GLY A 137 -17.35 0.09 -9.92
CA GLY A 137 -18.44 -0.49 -10.69
C GLY A 137 -19.71 -0.71 -9.87
N GLU A 138 -19.56 -1.10 -8.59
CA GLU A 138 -20.68 -1.24 -7.65
C GLU A 138 -21.25 0.10 -7.23
N LEU A 139 -20.40 1.08 -6.91
CA LEU A 139 -20.82 2.44 -6.58
C LEU A 139 -21.63 3.07 -7.73
N LYS A 140 -21.16 2.94 -8.98
CA LYS A 140 -21.89 3.45 -10.15
C LYS A 140 -23.28 2.82 -10.29
N ARG A 141 -23.41 1.51 -10.01
CA ARG A 141 -24.70 0.80 -10.04
C ARG A 141 -25.63 1.29 -8.93
N ALA A 142 -25.14 1.42 -7.70
CA ALA A 142 -25.91 1.95 -6.56
C ALA A 142 -26.36 3.41 -6.79
N LEU A 143 -25.50 4.24 -7.37
CA LEU A 143 -25.80 5.63 -7.70
C LEU A 143 -26.89 5.73 -8.78
N ALA A 144 -26.83 4.89 -9.82
CA ALA A 144 -27.84 4.85 -10.87
C ALA A 144 -29.21 4.43 -10.31
N GLU A 145 -29.25 3.44 -9.42
CA GLU A 145 -30.47 2.99 -8.76
C GLU A 145 -31.07 4.08 -7.85
N THR A 146 -30.23 4.71 -7.02
CA THR A 146 -30.63 5.80 -6.12
C THR A 146 -31.23 6.97 -6.92
N ASN A 147 -30.58 7.38 -8.01
CA ASN A 147 -31.09 8.43 -8.89
C ASN A 147 -32.41 8.02 -9.59
N ARG A 148 -32.56 6.75 -9.97
CA ARG A 148 -33.81 6.24 -10.55
C ARG A 148 -34.96 6.34 -9.54
N LEU A 149 -34.75 5.94 -8.30
CA LEU A 149 -35.77 6.00 -7.24
C LEU A 149 -36.11 7.44 -6.85
N ARG A 150 -35.11 8.32 -6.75
CA ARG A 150 -35.32 9.76 -6.49
C ARG A 150 -36.18 10.43 -7.56
N ARG A 151 -35.93 10.14 -8.84
CA ARG A 151 -36.76 10.65 -9.96
C ARG A 151 -38.19 10.13 -9.91
N LYS A 152 -38.39 8.86 -9.54
CA LYS A 152 -39.75 8.28 -9.38
C LYS A 152 -40.52 8.94 -8.24
N LEU A 153 -39.84 9.24 -7.13
CA LEU A 153 -40.43 9.92 -5.97
C LEU A 153 -40.85 11.36 -6.30
N SER A 154 -40.00 12.12 -7.00
CA SER A 154 -40.31 13.49 -7.45
C SER A 154 -41.51 13.54 -8.41
N LYS A 155 -41.68 12.54 -9.30
CA LYS A 155 -42.84 12.46 -10.20
C LYS A 155 -44.15 12.10 -9.48
N HIS A 156 -44.10 11.26 -8.43
CA HIS A 156 -45.28 10.91 -7.63
C HIS A 156 -45.70 12.00 -6.63
N GLY A 157 -44.77 12.88 -6.22
CA GLY A 157 -45.08 14.04 -5.38
C GLY A 157 -45.79 15.19 -6.12
N ASN A 158 -45.79 15.18 -7.46
CA ASN A 158 -46.30 16.29 -8.29
C ASN A 158 -47.61 15.97 -9.04
N GLY A 159 -48.27 14.84 -8.73
CA GLY A 159 -49.54 14.42 -9.34
C GLY A 159 -50.81 14.89 -8.61
N GLY A 160 -50.67 15.79 -7.63
CA GLY A 160 -51.75 16.22 -6.74
C GLY A 160 -52.47 17.52 -7.11
N THR A 161 -52.22 18.11 -8.29
CA THR A 161 -52.93 19.33 -8.72
C THR A 161 -53.78 19.02 -9.95
N LEU A 162 -54.93 18.37 -9.70
CA LEU A 162 -56.06 18.42 -10.63
C LEU A 162 -56.48 19.88 -10.75
N HIS A 163 -56.29 20.44 -11.94
CA HIS A 163 -56.80 21.75 -12.31
C HIS A 163 -58.33 21.67 -12.40
N CYS A 164 -59.03 21.94 -11.30
CA CYS A 164 -60.45 22.28 -11.32
C CYS A 164 -60.54 23.81 -11.50
N ARG A 165 -61.03 24.27 -12.66
CA ARG A 165 -61.45 25.66 -12.82
C ARG A 165 -62.84 25.68 -13.48
N GLN A 166 -63.83 26.01 -12.66
CA GLN A 166 -65.22 26.24 -13.06
C GLN A 166 -65.39 27.61 -13.75
N HIS A 167 -66.28 27.60 -14.75
CA HIS A 167 -67.25 28.61 -15.22
C HIS A 167 -66.85 30.08 -15.49
N SER A 168 -67.22 30.57 -16.69
CA SER A 168 -68.28 31.59 -16.91
C SER A 168 -68.58 31.86 -18.41
N GLY A 169 -69.86 31.72 -18.82
CA GLY A 169 -70.59 32.29 -20.00
C GLY A 169 -70.04 32.07 -21.43
N SER A 170 -70.81 31.90 -22.52
CA SER A 170 -72.19 32.25 -22.84
C SER A 170 -72.73 31.44 -24.05
N SER A 171 -74.02 31.08 -23.99
CA SER A 171 -75.04 31.07 -25.06
C SER A 171 -74.76 30.47 -26.46
N SER A 172 -75.41 29.33 -26.77
CA SER A 172 -76.29 29.19 -27.96
C SER A 172 -77.03 27.83 -28.05
N ILE A 173 -78.36 27.93 -28.00
CA ILE A 173 -79.47 27.15 -28.59
C ILE A 173 -79.15 25.82 -29.32
N GLY A 174 -79.89 24.75 -28.95
CA GLY A 174 -80.13 23.59 -29.84
C GLY A 174 -80.79 22.38 -29.16
N GLN A 175 -82.02 22.05 -29.59
CA GLN A 175 -82.91 20.96 -29.13
C GLN A 175 -82.37 19.53 -29.34
N GLY A 176 -82.79 18.58 -28.48
CA GLY A 176 -82.72 17.14 -28.78
C GLY A 176 -83.12 16.23 -27.61
N VAL A 177 -84.27 15.58 -27.75
CA VAL A 177 -84.93 14.66 -26.81
C VAL A 177 -84.21 13.31 -26.64
N GLY A 178 -84.26 12.72 -25.44
CA GLY A 178 -83.83 11.33 -25.21
C GLY A 178 -83.94 10.88 -23.74
N LEU A 179 -84.95 10.06 -23.46
CA LEU A 179 -85.29 9.46 -22.16
C LEU A 179 -84.28 8.42 -21.69
N GLY A 180 -83.99 8.35 -20.38
CA GLY A 180 -83.45 7.16 -19.71
C GLY A 180 -82.62 7.40 -18.45
N GLU A 181 -83.22 7.15 -17.29
CA GLU A 181 -82.55 6.76 -16.03
C GLU A 181 -83.07 5.35 -15.64
N PRO A 182 -82.47 4.59 -14.70
CA PRO A 182 -81.05 4.43 -14.30
C PRO A 182 -80.68 2.89 -14.23
N PRO A 183 -79.53 2.43 -13.67
CA PRO A 183 -79.38 2.30 -12.21
C PRO A 183 -77.97 2.59 -11.64
N LYS A 184 -77.98 2.86 -10.33
CA LYS A 184 -76.84 3.11 -9.45
C LYS A 184 -75.96 1.86 -9.31
N SER A 185 -74.67 1.98 -9.62
CA SER A 185 -73.66 1.05 -9.11
C SER A 185 -72.72 1.79 -8.15
N ASN A 186 -72.82 1.42 -6.87
CA ASN A 186 -71.80 1.73 -5.87
C ASN A 186 -70.58 0.85 -6.18
N HIS A 187 -69.56 1.42 -6.82
CA HIS A 187 -68.22 0.86 -6.74
C HIS A 187 -67.30 1.88 -6.04
N MET A 188 -66.83 1.46 -4.87
CA MET A 188 -65.86 2.14 -4.03
C MET A 188 -64.70 2.70 -4.86
N SER A 189 -64.55 4.02 -4.85
CA SER A 189 -63.30 4.68 -5.17
C SER A 189 -62.28 4.26 -4.12
N SER A 190 -61.51 3.20 -4.38
CA SER A 190 -60.35 2.91 -3.53
C SER A 190 -59.30 3.98 -3.82
N SER A 191 -59.29 5.02 -3.01
CA SER A 191 -58.18 5.95 -2.88
C SER A 191 -56.98 5.19 -2.30
N THR A 192 -56.21 4.51 -3.16
CA THR A 192 -54.91 3.89 -2.81
C THR A 192 -53.76 4.87 -3.02
N THR A 193 -53.96 6.17 -2.78
CA THR A 193 -52.95 7.21 -3.01
C THR A 193 -52.01 7.46 -1.82
N GLY A 194 -52.21 6.80 -0.67
CA GLY A 194 -51.35 6.99 0.52
C GLY A 194 -50.22 5.98 0.72
N VAL A 195 -50.46 4.70 0.42
CA VAL A 195 -49.53 3.60 0.80
C VAL A 195 -48.34 3.46 -0.17
N GLY A 196 -48.55 3.74 -1.46
CA GLY A 196 -47.50 3.65 -2.48
C GLY A 196 -46.38 4.68 -2.31
N ASN A 197 -46.71 5.90 -1.89
CA ASN A 197 -45.73 6.98 -1.68
C ASN A 197 -44.83 6.71 -0.47
N SER A 198 -45.39 6.19 0.64
CA SER A 198 -44.62 5.79 1.83
C SER A 198 -43.65 4.65 1.51
N SER A 199 -44.12 3.61 0.80
CA SER A 199 -43.26 2.48 0.41
C SER A 199 -42.12 2.90 -0.55
N LEU A 200 -42.39 3.83 -1.48
CA LEU A 200 -41.37 4.35 -2.40
C LEU A 200 -40.33 5.23 -1.69
N ALA A 201 -40.76 6.03 -0.71
CA ALA A 201 -39.87 6.83 0.12
C ALA A 201 -38.91 5.95 0.94
N VAL A 202 -39.44 4.89 1.57
CA VAL A 202 -38.62 3.90 2.30
C VAL A 202 -37.59 3.22 1.38
N LYS A 203 -37.98 2.85 0.16
CA LYS A 203 -37.06 2.27 -0.83
C LYS A 203 -35.98 3.27 -1.28
N ALA A 204 -36.32 4.54 -1.46
CA ALA A 204 -35.36 5.58 -1.80
C ALA A 204 -34.34 5.81 -0.66
N GLN A 205 -34.82 5.82 0.59
CA GLN A 205 -33.96 5.94 1.77
C GLN A 205 -33.02 4.74 1.95
N SER A 206 -33.53 3.52 1.73
CA SER A 206 -32.70 2.30 1.73
C SER A 206 -31.61 2.34 0.64
N ALA A 207 -31.94 2.80 -0.57
CA ALA A 207 -30.96 2.94 -1.65
C ALA A 207 -29.86 3.97 -1.33
N MET A 208 -30.21 5.07 -0.63
CA MET A 208 -29.22 6.03 -0.14
C MET A 208 -28.27 5.40 0.89
N HIS A 209 -28.78 4.59 1.82
CA HIS A 209 -27.92 3.88 2.78
C HIS A 209 -26.95 2.90 2.09
N VAL A 210 -27.41 2.19 1.05
CA VAL A 210 -26.55 1.33 0.23
C VAL A 210 -25.48 2.14 -0.50
N LEU A 211 -25.83 3.33 -1.02
CA LEU A 211 -24.86 4.23 -1.65
C LEU A 211 -23.77 4.65 -0.66
N ASP A 212 -24.14 5.03 0.56
CA ASP A 212 -23.21 5.42 1.64
C ASP A 212 -22.33 4.25 2.09
N GLU A 213 -22.86 3.03 2.11
CA GLU A 213 -22.07 1.81 2.36
C GLU A 213 -21.04 1.57 1.25
N LYS A 214 -21.42 1.73 -0.03
CA LYS A 214 -20.49 1.58 -1.16
C LYS A 214 -19.43 2.66 -1.19
N VAL A 215 -19.76 3.86 -0.74
CA VAL A 215 -18.80 4.94 -0.52
C VAL A 215 -17.77 4.54 0.53
N ARG A 216 -18.22 4.14 1.72
CA ARG A 216 -17.31 3.70 2.81
C ARG A 216 -16.43 2.53 2.40
N ASN A 217 -17.00 1.55 1.68
CA ASN A 217 -16.24 0.40 1.19
C ASN A 217 -15.05 0.80 0.28
N ILE A 218 -15.19 1.84 -0.56
CA ILE A 218 -14.07 2.34 -1.37
C ILE A 218 -12.99 2.97 -0.47
N GLU A 219 -13.38 3.78 0.51
CA GLU A 219 -12.43 4.37 1.45
C GLU A 219 -11.68 3.28 2.25
N ASP A 220 -12.39 2.24 2.68
CA ASP A 220 -11.81 1.10 3.40
C ASP A 220 -10.83 0.30 2.54
N ILE A 221 -11.14 0.11 1.25
CA ILE A 221 -10.23 -0.50 0.28
C ILE A 221 -8.93 0.31 0.17
N GLU A 222 -9.03 1.63 -0.06
CA GLU A 222 -7.84 2.49 -0.18
C GLU A 222 -7.01 2.46 1.10
N ARG A 223 -7.65 2.61 2.27
CA ARG A 223 -6.98 2.52 3.58
C ARG A 223 -6.30 1.18 3.80
N ALA A 224 -6.91 0.08 3.36
CA ALA A 224 -6.33 -1.26 3.49
C ALA A 224 -5.06 -1.40 2.63
N PHE A 225 -5.09 -0.92 1.38
CA PHE A 225 -3.94 -0.99 0.48
C PHE A 225 -2.80 -0.06 0.90
N ILE A 226 -3.12 1.16 1.38
CA ILE A 226 -2.13 2.07 1.96
C ILE A 226 -1.42 1.40 3.15
N LYS A 227 -2.18 0.85 4.10
CA LYS A 227 -1.61 0.11 5.25
C LYS A 227 -0.72 -1.05 4.81
N ARG A 228 -1.15 -1.82 3.81
CA ARG A 228 -0.39 -2.94 3.28
C ARG A 228 0.94 -2.49 2.66
N LEU A 229 0.95 -1.39 1.89
CA LEU A 229 2.17 -0.80 1.35
C LEU A 229 3.12 -0.32 2.46
N MET A 230 2.60 0.37 3.48
CA MET A 230 3.41 0.84 4.61
C MET A 230 4.05 -0.30 5.40
N ILE A 231 3.30 -1.39 5.60
CA ILE A 231 3.81 -2.59 6.28
C ILE A 231 4.91 -3.25 5.44
N GLU A 232 4.67 -3.38 4.13
CA GLU A 232 5.66 -3.94 3.20
C GLU A 232 6.95 -3.10 3.20
N GLU A 233 6.82 -1.78 3.06
CA GLU A 233 7.95 -0.85 3.13
C GLU A 233 8.73 -0.99 4.43
N ARG A 234 8.05 -0.91 5.58
CA ARG A 234 8.66 -1.10 6.90
C ARG A 234 9.35 -2.47 7.02
N GLY A 235 8.72 -3.51 6.47
CA GLY A 235 9.25 -4.88 6.46
C GLY A 235 10.63 -4.97 5.81
N ARG A 236 10.87 -4.23 4.72
CA ARG A 236 12.19 -4.18 4.05
C ARG A 236 13.29 -3.62 4.94
N TYR A 237 13.00 -2.53 5.64
CA TYR A 237 13.95 -1.92 6.57
C TYR A 237 14.24 -2.85 7.75
N CYS A 238 13.20 -3.50 8.31
CA CYS A 238 13.37 -4.50 9.36
C CYS A 238 14.21 -5.69 8.90
N PHE A 239 13.97 -6.18 7.67
CA PHE A 239 14.74 -7.27 7.09
C PHE A 239 16.22 -6.89 6.95
N PHE A 240 16.50 -5.71 6.38
CA PHE A 240 17.87 -5.19 6.29
C PHE A 240 18.55 -5.10 7.66
N PHE A 241 17.86 -4.58 8.67
CA PHE A 241 18.40 -4.49 10.03
C PHE A 241 18.74 -5.87 10.63
N ASN A 242 17.86 -6.86 10.44
CA ASN A 242 18.09 -8.22 10.90
C ASN A 242 19.30 -8.86 10.19
N CYS A 243 19.46 -8.59 8.90
CA CYS A 243 20.62 -8.99 8.10
C CYS A 243 21.94 -8.34 8.57
N LEU A 244 21.88 -7.08 9.00
CA LEU A 244 23.05 -6.31 9.43
C LEU A 244 23.50 -6.67 10.87
N SER A 245 22.58 -7.06 11.74
CA SER A 245 22.84 -7.32 13.16
C SER A 245 24.02 -8.30 13.41
N PRO A 246 24.12 -9.48 12.76
CA PRO A 246 25.26 -10.38 12.91
C PRO A 246 26.61 -9.74 12.55
N VAL A 247 26.62 -8.86 11.54
CA VAL A 247 27.81 -8.12 11.11
C VAL A 247 28.26 -7.17 12.22
N LEU A 248 27.34 -6.43 12.83
CA LEU A 248 27.65 -5.49 13.91
C LEU A 248 28.19 -6.20 15.17
N VAL A 249 27.63 -7.37 15.50
CA VAL A 249 28.15 -8.20 16.60
C VAL A 249 29.59 -8.64 16.32
N SER A 250 29.90 -9.03 15.07
CA SER A 250 31.28 -9.38 14.69
C SER A 250 32.25 -8.20 14.82
N VAL A 251 31.81 -6.97 14.46
CA VAL A 251 32.61 -5.74 14.64
C VAL A 251 32.91 -5.48 16.12
N ARG A 252 31.94 -5.70 17.01
CA ARG A 252 32.16 -5.51 18.45
C ARG A 252 33.23 -6.44 19.03
N THR A 253 33.45 -7.61 18.42
CA THR A 253 34.52 -8.53 18.83
C THR A 253 35.90 -8.17 18.30
N LEU A 254 36.00 -7.18 17.40
CA LEU A 254 37.27 -6.64 16.89
C LEU A 254 37.85 -5.53 17.77
N VAL A 255 37.01 -4.83 18.54
CA VAL A 255 37.38 -3.73 19.47
C VAL A 255 37.65 -4.30 20.86
#